data_AF-A0A7K9P4B8-F1
#
_entry.id   AF-A0A7K9P4B8-F1
#
_cell.length_a   1.000
_cell.length_b   1.000
_cell.length_c   1.000
_cell.angle_alpha   90.00
_cell.angle_beta   90.00
_cell.angle_gamma   90.00
#
_symmetry.space_group_name_H-M   'P 1'
#
loop_
_entity.id
_entity.type
_entity.pdbx_description
1 polymer ?
#
loop_
_entity_poly.entity_id
_entity_poly.type
_entity_poly.pdbx_seq_one_letter_code
_entity_poly.pdbx_strand_id
1 'polypeptide(L)'
;VQKSKAADEKRRSLARQARDDYRRLSLQGIHRGKQADISKGATAGDRRPLQYPPLPPKPKLPPPAMANGRAIRKEGVQRTISNSTEESIIKWFKEEQFPLRAGYLKTTDIIAPWFHGILTSKKAEELLNKTVPGSFLIRVSEKIKGYVLSYRSVEGCKHFLIDASSDSYSFLGVDQLQHSTLADLVDYHK
;
A
#
# COMPACT_ATOMS: atom_id res chain seq x y z
N VAL A 1 -12.60 32.55 14.93
CA VAL A 1 -12.33 31.78 13.69
C VAL A 1 -10.93 32.06 13.09
N GLN A 2 -10.30 33.22 13.32
CA GLN A 2 -8.98 33.55 12.73
C GLN A 2 -7.78 32.76 13.28
N LYS A 3 -7.78 32.35 14.56
CA LYS A 3 -6.64 31.64 15.18
C LYS A 3 -6.37 30.26 14.55
N SER A 4 -7.40 29.59 14.05
CA SER A 4 -7.30 28.26 13.42
C SER A 4 -6.66 28.32 12.03
N LYS A 5 -6.92 29.38 11.27
CA LYS A 5 -6.37 29.57 9.91
C LYS A 5 -4.87 29.85 9.97
N ALA A 6 -4.43 30.67 10.92
CA ALA A 6 -3.01 30.95 11.15
C ALA A 6 -2.21 29.71 11.60
N ALA A 7 -2.84 28.84 12.41
CA ALA A 7 -2.20 27.60 12.86
C ALA A 7 -2.04 26.58 11.72
N ASP A 8 -3.06 26.44 10.86
CA ASP A 8 -2.99 25.56 9.68
C ASP A 8 -1.94 26.05 8.68
N GLU A 9 -1.88 27.36 8.45
CA GLU A 9 -0.91 27.98 7.56
C GLU A 9 0.52 27.82 8.04
N LYS A 10 0.77 27.96 9.35
CA LYS A 10 2.10 27.71 9.95
C LYS A 10 2.53 26.26 9.79
N ARG A 11 1.61 25.30 9.94
CA ARG A 11 1.90 23.87 9.74
C ARG A 11 2.20 23.54 8.28
N ARG A 12 1.40 24.07 7.35
CA ARG A 12 1.63 23.92 5.90
C ARG A 12 2.96 24.53 5.46
N SER A 13 3.31 25.69 6.01
CA SER A 13 4.59 26.35 5.73
C SER A 13 5.78 25.52 6.22
N LEU A 14 5.72 25.02 7.46
CA LEU A 14 6.77 24.18 8.04
C LEU A 14 6.96 22.88 7.24
N ALA A 15 5.87 22.24 6.82
CA ALA A 15 5.92 21.01 6.02
C ALA A 15 6.53 21.24 4.62
N ARG A 16 6.25 22.39 3.98
CA ARG A 16 6.88 22.75 2.70
C ARG A 16 8.38 22.98 2.88
N GLN A 17 8.77 23.76 3.89
CA GLN A 17 10.17 24.06 4.15
C GLN A 17 10.99 22.80 4.44
N ALA A 18 10.44 21.87 5.23
CA ALA A 18 11.07 20.58 5.49
C ALA A 18 11.28 19.74 4.22
N ARG A 19 10.32 19.76 3.27
CA ARG A 19 10.43 19.04 1.98
C ARG A 19 11.49 19.67 1.09
N ASP A 20 11.52 21.00 1.01
CA ASP A 20 12.48 21.72 0.17
C ASP A 20 13.92 21.57 0.70
N ASP A 21 14.11 21.60 2.02
CA ASP A 21 15.42 21.37 2.63
C ASP A 21 15.89 19.92 2.44
N TYR A 22 15.00 18.93 2.55
CA TYR A 22 15.36 17.54 2.23
C TYR A 22 15.76 17.38 0.76
N ARG A 23 15.01 17.99 -0.18
CA ARG A 23 15.34 17.98 -1.61
C ARG A 23 16.69 18.64 -1.87
N ARG A 24 16.99 19.76 -1.21
CA ARG A 24 18.27 20.46 -1.34
C ARG A 24 19.44 19.62 -0.83
N LEU A 25 19.28 18.96 0.33
CA LEU A 25 20.29 18.09 0.92
C LEU A 25 20.49 16.81 0.11
N SER A 26 19.44 16.21 -0.45
CA SER A 26 19.58 14.99 -1.26
C SER A 26 20.29 15.25 -2.59
N LEU A 27 20.07 16.41 -3.21
CA LEU A 27 20.77 16.80 -4.44
C LEU A 27 22.28 16.98 -4.22
N GLN A 28 22.73 17.47 -3.06
CA GLN A 28 24.17 17.52 -2.75
C GLN A 28 24.84 16.13 -2.75
N GLY A 29 24.11 15.07 -2.41
CA GLY A 29 24.62 13.70 -2.47
C GLY A 29 24.90 13.22 -3.90
N ILE A 30 24.13 13.70 -4.89
CA ILE A 30 24.25 13.29 -6.29
C ILE A 30 25.48 13.93 -6.95
N HIS A 31 25.97 15.06 -6.44
CA HIS A 31 27.11 15.77 -7.04
C HIS A 31 28.45 15.26 -6.52
N ARG A 32 28.46 14.57 -5.36
CA ARG A 32 29.66 13.96 -4.78
C ARG A 32 30.04 12.62 -5.44
N GLY A 33 29.12 12.03 -6.21
CA GLY A 33 29.33 10.76 -6.93
C GLY A 33 29.77 10.91 -8.38
N LYS A 34 30.03 12.13 -8.88
CA LYS A 34 30.28 12.41 -10.31
C LYS A 34 31.68 12.95 -10.62
N GLN A 35 32.66 12.62 -9.79
CA GLN A 35 34.09 12.81 -10.08
C GLN A 35 34.88 11.61 -9.55
N ALA A 36 34.68 10.44 -10.15
CA ALA A 36 35.49 9.25 -9.91
C ALA A 36 35.38 8.30 -11.11
N ASP A 37 35.84 8.77 -12.27
CA ASP A 37 36.17 7.89 -13.40
C ASP A 37 37.54 8.33 -13.93
N ILE A 38 38.60 7.82 -13.30
CA ILE A 38 39.84 7.37 -13.94
C ILE A 38 40.70 6.59 -12.92
N SER A 39 40.93 5.32 -13.25
CA SER A 39 42.17 4.56 -13.01
C SER A 39 42.53 4.03 -11.62
N LYS A 40 42.47 2.68 -11.56
CA LYS A 40 43.41 1.72 -10.93
C LYS A 40 43.71 1.80 -9.43
N GLY A 41 43.38 0.70 -8.76
CA GLY A 41 44.30 0.02 -7.84
C GLY A 41 43.90 0.02 -6.36
N ALA A 42 43.85 -1.21 -5.83
CA ALA A 42 44.16 -1.61 -4.46
C ALA A 42 43.13 -1.40 -3.32
N THR A 43 43.00 -2.50 -2.57
CA THR A 43 42.65 -2.65 -1.14
C THR A 43 41.21 -2.46 -0.68
N ALA A 44 40.70 -3.56 -0.11
CA ALA A 44 39.56 -3.59 0.79
C ALA A 44 39.82 -2.75 2.05
N GLY A 45 38.83 -1.96 2.47
CA GLY A 45 38.83 -1.31 3.78
C GLY A 45 37.90 -0.10 3.86
N ASP A 46 37.01 -0.12 4.85
CA ASP A 46 36.28 1.02 5.42
C ASP A 46 34.97 1.48 4.74
N ARG A 47 33.90 0.67 4.92
CA ARG A 47 32.52 1.15 4.79
C ARG A 47 32.17 2.04 6.00
N ARG A 48 32.36 3.35 5.86
CA ARG A 48 31.75 4.31 6.80
C ARG A 48 30.23 4.22 6.71
N PRO A 49 29.49 4.00 7.81
CA PRO A 49 28.03 4.03 7.77
C PRO A 49 27.55 5.42 7.35
N LEU A 50 26.58 5.49 6.45
CA LEU A 50 25.83 6.73 6.20
C LEU A 50 25.22 7.18 7.55
N GLN A 51 25.79 8.24 8.12
CA GLN A 51 25.34 8.78 9.39
C GLN A 51 24.01 9.52 9.14
N TYR A 52 22.90 8.84 9.40
CA TYR A 52 21.58 9.47 9.37
C TYR A 52 21.52 10.56 10.44
N PRO A 53 20.96 11.75 10.13
CA PRO A 53 20.76 12.78 11.14
C PRO A 53 19.86 12.23 12.27
N PRO A 54 20.11 12.60 13.53
CA PRO A 54 19.35 12.10 14.66
C PRO A 54 17.88 12.47 14.50
N LEU A 55 17.00 11.48 14.69
CA LEU A 55 15.57 11.71 14.74
C LEU A 55 15.27 12.74 15.84
N PRO A 56 14.32 13.67 15.62
CA PRO A 56 13.92 14.61 16.65
C PRO A 56 13.47 13.84 17.90
N PRO A 57 13.84 14.31 19.10
CA PRO A 57 13.49 13.62 20.34
C PRO A 57 11.98 13.49 20.46
N LYS A 58 11.54 12.27 20.80
CA LYS A 58 10.14 11.97 21.05
C LYS A 58 9.59 12.94 22.11
N PRO A 59 8.45 13.62 21.88
CA PRO A 59 7.87 14.52 22.87
C PRO A 59 7.62 13.75 24.16
N LYS A 60 8.16 14.26 25.28
CA LYS A 60 7.85 13.73 26.60
C LYS A 60 6.41 14.13 26.93
N LEU A 61 5.47 13.21 26.74
CA LEU A 61 4.13 13.35 27.32
C LEU A 61 4.28 13.25 28.85
N PRO A 62 3.66 14.15 29.63
CA PRO A 62 3.70 14.02 31.08
C PRO A 62 3.08 12.68 31.49
N PRO A 63 3.63 12.00 32.52
CA PRO A 63 3.03 10.78 33.02
C PRO A 63 1.62 11.08 33.56
N PRO A 64 0.65 10.18 33.36
CA PRO A 64 -0.71 10.39 33.84
C PRO A 64 -0.69 10.45 35.38
N ALA A 65 -1.24 11.54 35.93
CA ALA A 65 -1.51 11.64 37.35
C ALA A 65 -2.47 10.51 37.76
N MET A 66 -2.02 9.63 38.65
CA MET A 66 -2.89 8.66 39.29
C MET A 66 -3.69 9.37 40.38
N ALA A 67 -4.99 9.56 40.14
CA ALA A 67 -5.96 9.83 41.19
C ALA A 67 -7.27 9.11 40.83
N ASN A 68 -7.57 8.06 41.58
CA ASN A 68 -8.86 7.42 41.85
C ASN A 68 -9.87 7.23 40.70
N GLY A 69 -10.00 5.97 40.26
CA GLY A 69 -11.32 5.33 40.05
C GLY A 69 -12.09 5.71 38.78
N ARG A 70 -12.32 4.70 37.93
CA ARG A 70 -13.12 4.69 36.69
C ARG A 70 -12.51 5.43 35.49
N ALA A 71 -11.71 4.68 34.72
CA ALA A 71 -11.49 4.99 33.32
C ALA A 71 -12.78 4.69 32.52
N ILE A 72 -13.54 5.73 32.22
CA ILE A 72 -14.44 5.73 31.07
C ILE A 72 -13.53 5.53 29.85
N ARG A 73 -13.50 4.30 29.35
CA ARG A 73 -12.85 3.96 28.08
C ARG A 73 -13.55 4.80 27.03
N LYS A 74 -12.90 5.87 26.55
CA LYS A 74 -13.36 6.55 25.34
C LYS A 74 -13.36 5.50 24.26
N GLU A 75 -14.56 5.14 23.80
CA GLU A 75 -14.79 4.28 22.66
C GLU A 75 -13.75 4.63 21.60
N GLY A 76 -12.96 3.61 21.22
CA GLY A 76 -12.08 3.73 20.09
C GLY A 76 -12.89 4.30 18.95
N VAL A 77 -12.33 5.30 18.25
CA VAL A 77 -12.91 5.89 17.05
C VAL A 77 -13.43 4.73 16.21
N GLN A 78 -14.74 4.51 16.26
CA GLN A 78 -15.40 3.52 15.45
C GLN A 78 -15.28 4.13 14.07
N ARG A 79 -14.27 3.67 13.33
CA ARG A 79 -14.08 4.06 11.93
C ARG A 79 -15.39 3.67 11.30
N THR A 80 -16.24 4.65 11.02
CA THR A 80 -17.38 4.45 10.16
C THR A 80 -16.76 3.92 8.89
N ILE A 81 -16.98 2.63 8.61
CA ILE A 81 -16.73 2.09 7.29
C ILE A 81 -17.68 2.91 6.44
N SER A 82 -17.16 3.97 5.84
CA SER A 82 -18.01 4.92 5.16
C SER A 82 -18.56 4.19 3.95
N ASN A 83 -19.89 4.05 3.84
CA ASN A 83 -20.52 3.52 2.63
C ASN A 83 -20.01 4.22 1.36
N SER A 84 -19.55 5.46 1.49
CA SER A 84 -18.87 6.21 0.44
C SER A 84 -17.63 5.53 -0.15
N THR A 85 -16.92 4.69 0.62
CA THR A 85 -15.76 3.95 0.12
C THR A 85 -16.19 2.76 -0.74
N GLU A 86 -17.21 2.00 -0.30
CA GLU A 86 -17.73 0.86 -1.05
C GLU A 86 -18.33 1.31 -2.39
N GLU A 87 -19.20 2.33 -2.38
CA GLU A 87 -19.78 2.90 -3.60
C GLU A 87 -18.70 3.41 -4.56
N SER A 88 -17.65 4.06 -4.04
CA SER A 88 -16.52 4.54 -4.84
C SER A 88 -15.74 3.39 -5.48
N ILE A 89 -15.56 2.27 -4.77
CA ILE A 89 -14.91 1.06 -5.30
C ILE A 89 -15.78 0.39 -6.37
N ILE A 90 -17.09 0.26 -6.13
CA ILE A 90 -18.02 -0.31 -7.11
C ILE A 90 -18.04 0.54 -8.38
N LYS A 91 -18.10 1.87 -8.23
CA LYS A 91 -18.04 2.82 -9.34
C LYS A 91 -16.74 2.68 -10.11
N TRP A 92 -15.60 2.68 -9.42
CA TRP A 92 -14.28 2.46 -10.02
C TRP A 92 -14.23 1.16 -10.81
N PHE A 93 -14.68 0.05 -10.23
CA PHE A 93 -14.68 -1.24 -10.92
C PHE A 93 -15.54 -1.20 -12.19
N LYS A 94 -16.75 -0.63 -12.13
CA LYS A 94 -17.68 -0.56 -13.27
C LYS A 94 -17.21 0.38 -14.38
N GLU A 95 -16.64 1.52 -14.03
CA GLU A 95 -16.29 2.56 -15.00
C GLU A 95 -14.87 2.41 -15.55
N GLU A 96 -13.92 1.99 -14.70
CA GLU A 96 -12.50 1.98 -15.07
C GLU A 96 -12.02 0.56 -15.42
N GLN A 97 -12.49 -0.47 -14.73
CA GLN A 97 -11.94 -1.83 -14.88
C GLN A 97 -12.78 -2.75 -15.77
N PHE A 98 -14.10 -2.60 -15.75
CA PHE A 98 -15.00 -3.39 -16.58
C PHE A 98 -14.74 -3.18 -18.09
N PRO A 99 -14.51 -1.94 -18.60
CA PRO A 99 -14.14 -1.74 -20.00
C PRO A 99 -12.80 -2.36 -20.38
N LEU A 100 -11.87 -2.45 -19.41
CA LEU A 100 -10.57 -3.09 -19.58
C LEU A 100 -10.63 -4.61 -19.54
N ARG A 101 -11.84 -5.18 -19.38
CA ARG A 101 -12.05 -6.64 -19.28
C ARG A 101 -11.20 -7.26 -18.16
N ALA A 102 -11.03 -6.53 -17.06
CA ALA A 102 -10.33 -7.05 -15.90
C ALA A 102 -11.07 -8.28 -15.36
N GLY A 103 -10.37 -9.40 -15.24
CA GLY A 103 -10.94 -10.68 -14.81
C GLY A 103 -11.46 -11.58 -15.94
N TYR A 104 -11.24 -11.21 -17.20
CA TYR A 104 -11.50 -12.07 -18.36
C TYR A 104 -10.26 -12.90 -18.71
N LEU A 105 -10.47 -14.01 -19.42
CA LEU A 105 -9.38 -14.75 -20.06
C LEU A 105 -8.71 -13.91 -21.15
N LYS A 106 -7.39 -14.06 -21.30
CA LYS A 106 -6.56 -13.21 -22.18
C LYS A 106 -7.03 -13.14 -23.64
N THR A 107 -7.57 -14.23 -24.17
CA THR A 107 -7.91 -14.37 -25.59
C THR A 107 -9.40 -14.46 -25.88
N THR A 108 -10.27 -14.46 -24.86
CA THR A 108 -11.70 -14.74 -25.02
C THR A 108 -12.56 -13.80 -24.18
N ASP A 109 -13.78 -13.54 -24.62
CA ASP A 109 -14.77 -12.76 -23.87
C ASP A 109 -15.46 -13.55 -22.75
N ILE A 110 -14.68 -14.42 -22.09
CA ILE A 110 -15.16 -15.31 -21.04
C ILE A 110 -14.52 -14.86 -19.73
N ILE A 111 -15.34 -14.68 -18.70
CA ILE A 111 -14.88 -14.37 -17.35
C ILE A 111 -14.01 -15.53 -16.88
N ALA A 112 -12.81 -15.21 -16.40
CA ALA A 112 -11.86 -16.20 -15.95
C ALA A 112 -12.42 -16.94 -14.71
N PRO A 113 -12.24 -18.26 -14.60
CA PRO A 113 -12.80 -19.05 -13.50
C PRO A 113 -12.22 -18.66 -12.13
N TRP A 114 -11.06 -18.01 -12.11
CA TRP A 114 -10.43 -17.49 -10.90
C TRP A 114 -10.93 -16.09 -10.51
N PHE A 115 -11.76 -15.43 -11.32
CA PHE A 115 -12.25 -14.08 -11.03
C PHE A 115 -13.66 -14.09 -10.46
N HIS A 116 -13.82 -13.50 -9.27
CA HIS A 116 -15.08 -13.53 -8.51
C HIS A 116 -15.72 -12.15 -8.34
N GLY A 117 -15.18 -11.10 -8.97
CA GLY A 117 -15.75 -9.75 -8.90
C GLY A 117 -15.81 -9.21 -7.47
N ILE A 118 -16.91 -8.55 -7.11
CA ILE A 118 -17.12 -7.98 -5.78
C ILE A 118 -17.44 -9.12 -4.80
N LEU A 119 -16.44 -9.53 -4.03
CA LEU A 119 -16.54 -10.62 -3.06
C LEU A 119 -15.87 -10.20 -1.75
N THR A 120 -16.52 -10.46 -0.62
CA THR A 120 -15.97 -10.15 0.70
C THR A 120 -14.85 -11.10 1.09
N SER A 121 -13.92 -10.66 1.96
CA SER A 121 -12.84 -11.53 2.46
C SER A 121 -13.40 -12.80 3.11
N LYS A 122 -14.41 -12.64 3.97
CA LYS A 122 -15.07 -13.76 4.65
C LYS A 122 -15.65 -14.75 3.65
N LYS A 123 -16.29 -14.28 2.58
CA LYS A 123 -16.87 -15.18 1.58
C LYS A 123 -15.80 -15.89 0.77
N ALA A 124 -14.71 -15.21 0.43
CA ALA A 124 -13.57 -15.83 -0.22
C ALA A 124 -12.95 -16.95 0.64
N GLU A 125 -12.76 -16.71 1.93
CA GLU A 125 -12.28 -17.72 2.88
C GLU A 125 -13.24 -18.92 2.96
N GLU A 126 -14.56 -18.69 3.06
CA GLU A 126 -15.55 -19.77 3.07
C GLU A 126 -15.50 -20.65 1.82
N LEU A 127 -15.29 -20.05 0.65
CA LEU A 127 -15.14 -20.79 -0.62
C LEU A 127 -13.85 -21.60 -0.63
N LEU A 128 -12.73 -20.96 -0.27
CA LEU A 128 -11.40 -21.58 -0.30
C LEU A 128 -11.19 -22.64 0.77
N ASN A 129 -11.84 -22.51 1.93
CA ASN A 129 -11.74 -23.48 3.02
C ASN A 129 -12.30 -24.87 2.65
N LYS A 130 -13.16 -24.95 1.64
CA LYS A 130 -13.74 -26.19 1.12
C LYS A 130 -12.93 -26.78 -0.03
N THR A 131 -11.81 -26.15 -0.41
CA THR A 131 -10.98 -26.54 -1.55
C THR A 131 -9.60 -27.01 -1.09
N VAL A 132 -8.85 -27.59 -2.02
CA VAL A 132 -7.49 -28.09 -1.76
C VAL A 132 -6.49 -26.94 -1.60
N PRO A 133 -5.43 -27.10 -0.78
CA PRO A 133 -4.29 -26.18 -0.79
C PRO A 133 -3.74 -25.96 -2.20
N GLY A 134 -3.36 -24.72 -2.51
CA GLY A 134 -3.00 -24.30 -3.88
C GLY A 134 -4.15 -23.58 -4.60
N SER A 135 -5.39 -23.76 -4.18
CA SER A 135 -6.55 -23.08 -4.77
C SER A 135 -6.50 -21.57 -4.51
N PHE A 136 -6.96 -20.77 -5.47
CA PHE A 136 -7.00 -19.32 -5.33
C PHE A 136 -8.20 -18.70 -6.06
N LEU A 137 -8.49 -17.46 -5.72
CA LEU A 137 -9.40 -16.59 -6.45
C LEU A 137 -8.97 -15.13 -6.34
N ILE A 138 -9.37 -14.31 -7.31
CA ILE A 138 -9.21 -12.87 -7.30
C ILE A 138 -10.56 -12.19 -7.13
N ARG A 139 -10.61 -11.22 -6.23
CA ARG A 139 -11.79 -10.40 -5.92
C ARG A 139 -11.44 -8.91 -5.93
N VAL A 140 -12.44 -8.07 -6.11
CA VAL A 140 -12.33 -6.63 -5.88
C VAL A 140 -12.11 -6.37 -4.39
N SER A 141 -11.18 -5.48 -4.06
CA SER A 141 -10.90 -5.12 -2.67
C SER A 141 -12.03 -4.30 -2.06
N GLU A 142 -12.39 -4.57 -0.81
CA GLU A 142 -13.43 -3.83 -0.07
C GLU A 142 -12.92 -2.47 0.46
N LYS A 143 -11.60 -2.23 0.40
CA LYS A 143 -10.97 -1.10 1.11
C LYS A 143 -10.22 -0.14 0.20
N ILE A 144 -9.80 -0.60 -0.97
CA ILE A 144 -8.99 0.19 -1.92
C ILE A 144 -9.49 -0.03 -3.34
N LYS A 145 -9.20 0.92 -4.23
CA LYS A 145 -9.34 0.74 -5.68
C LYS A 145 -8.27 -0.23 -6.18
N GLY A 146 -8.60 -1.51 -6.17
CA GLY A 146 -7.68 -2.59 -6.51
C GLY A 146 -8.31 -3.95 -6.27
N TYR A 147 -7.49 -4.98 -6.36
CA TYR A 147 -7.92 -6.38 -6.21
C TYR A 147 -7.24 -7.06 -5.02
N VAL A 148 -7.73 -8.25 -4.70
CA VAL A 148 -7.14 -9.13 -3.70
C VAL A 148 -7.07 -10.54 -4.26
N LEU A 149 -5.88 -11.11 -4.30
CA LEU A 149 -5.69 -12.55 -4.48
C LEU A 149 -5.90 -13.22 -3.13
N SER A 150 -6.93 -14.05 -3.03
CA SER A 150 -7.17 -14.92 -1.88
C SER A 150 -6.69 -16.32 -2.23
N TYR A 151 -5.80 -16.87 -1.41
CA TYR A 151 -5.07 -18.11 -1.68
C TYR A 151 -5.21 -19.09 -0.51
N ARG A 152 -5.60 -20.33 -0.81
CA ARG A 152 -5.65 -21.41 0.17
C ARG A 152 -4.26 -22.01 0.33
N SER A 153 -3.56 -21.65 1.39
CA SER A 153 -2.33 -22.33 1.81
C SER A 153 -2.61 -23.52 2.72
N VAL A 154 -1.57 -24.30 3.04
CA VAL A 154 -1.65 -25.40 4.01
C VAL A 154 -1.97 -24.92 5.44
N GLU A 155 -1.55 -23.70 5.79
CA GLU A 155 -1.77 -23.07 7.10
C GLU A 155 -3.09 -22.31 7.20
N GLY A 156 -3.79 -22.11 6.08
CA GLY A 156 -5.02 -21.31 6.02
C GLY A 156 -5.08 -20.37 4.81
N CYS A 157 -6.02 -19.44 4.82
CA CYS A 157 -6.22 -18.49 3.73
C CYS A 157 -5.25 -17.30 3.86
N LYS A 158 -4.54 -16.98 2.77
CA LYS A 158 -3.64 -15.83 2.65
C LYS A 158 -4.25 -14.83 1.65
N HIS A 159 -4.05 -13.54 1.90
CA HIS A 159 -4.62 -12.47 1.06
C HIS A 159 -3.52 -11.51 0.62
N PHE A 160 -3.38 -11.32 -0.69
CA PHE A 160 -2.40 -10.42 -1.29
C PHE A 160 -3.12 -9.30 -2.02
N LEU A 161 -2.82 -8.06 -1.67
CA LEU A 161 -3.41 -6.91 -2.33
C LEU A 161 -2.74 -6.70 -3.69
N ILE A 162 -3.55 -6.39 -4.70
CA ILE A 162 -3.12 -6.06 -6.06
C ILE A 162 -3.51 -4.61 -6.29
N ASP A 163 -2.52 -3.78 -6.60
CA ASP A 163 -2.75 -2.42 -7.06
C ASP A 163 -3.22 -2.42 -8.51
N ALA A 164 -4.21 -1.58 -8.78
CA ALA A 164 -4.74 -1.30 -10.11
C ALA A 164 -5.09 0.19 -10.23
N SER A 165 -4.39 1.03 -9.46
CA SER A 165 -4.54 2.50 -9.48
C SER A 165 -3.87 3.16 -10.69
N SER A 166 -3.09 2.41 -11.46
CA SER A 166 -2.44 2.82 -12.70
C SER A 166 -2.92 1.95 -13.87
N ASP A 167 -2.39 2.18 -15.07
CA ASP A 167 -2.64 1.34 -16.25
C ASP A 167 -1.93 -0.04 -16.19
N SER A 168 -1.61 -0.52 -14.98
CA SER A 168 -0.90 -1.76 -14.73
C SER A 168 -1.36 -2.45 -13.44
N TYR A 169 -1.09 -3.74 -13.35
CA TYR A 169 -1.42 -4.59 -12.21
C TYR A 169 -0.14 -5.09 -11.54
N SER A 170 -0.03 -4.92 -10.23
CA SER A 170 1.10 -5.44 -9.45
C SER A 170 0.69 -5.76 -8.02
N PHE A 171 1.41 -6.64 -7.35
CA PHE A 171 1.17 -6.92 -5.94
C PHE A 171 1.76 -5.81 -5.05
N LEU A 172 0.99 -5.38 -4.05
CA LEU A 172 1.45 -4.40 -3.06
C LEU A 172 2.45 -5.03 -2.09
N GLY A 173 3.66 -4.45 -2.00
CA GLY A 173 4.65 -4.77 -0.98
C GLY A 173 5.54 -5.98 -1.24
N VAL A 174 5.38 -6.66 -2.37
CA VAL A 174 6.34 -7.65 -2.90
C VAL A 174 6.99 -7.08 -4.17
N ASP A 175 7.76 -7.90 -4.89
CA ASP A 175 8.47 -7.49 -6.12
C ASP A 175 7.55 -6.68 -7.04
N GLN A 176 8.02 -5.51 -7.49
CA GLN A 176 7.19 -4.50 -8.19
C GLN A 176 6.99 -4.84 -9.67
N LEU A 177 6.91 -6.14 -10.00
CA LEU A 177 6.69 -6.58 -11.37
C LEU A 177 5.28 -6.18 -11.79
N GLN A 178 5.21 -5.29 -12.78
CA GLN A 178 3.98 -4.75 -13.32
C GLN A 178 3.55 -5.56 -14.54
N HIS A 179 2.24 -5.83 -14.62
CA HIS A 179 1.62 -6.54 -15.71
C HIS A 179 0.59 -5.65 -16.41
N SER A 180 0.48 -5.75 -17.73
CA SER A 180 -0.49 -5.02 -18.54
C SER A 180 -1.93 -5.43 -18.26
N THR A 181 -2.15 -6.71 -17.94
CA THR A 181 -3.49 -7.23 -17.65
C THR A 181 -3.47 -8.07 -16.38
N LEU A 182 -4.63 -8.17 -15.73
CA LEU A 182 -4.81 -9.04 -14.57
C LEU A 182 -4.57 -10.53 -14.90
N ALA A 183 -4.87 -10.94 -16.15
CA ALA A 183 -4.60 -12.28 -16.63
C ALA A 183 -3.08 -12.55 -16.74
N ASP A 184 -2.31 -11.59 -17.25
CA ASP A 184 -0.84 -11.71 -17.32
C ASP A 184 -0.22 -11.84 -15.93
N LEU A 185 -0.74 -11.10 -14.95
CA LEU A 185 -0.30 -11.20 -13.55
C LEU A 185 -0.54 -12.61 -12.99
N VAL A 186 -1.72 -13.18 -13.25
CA VAL A 186 -2.05 -14.53 -12.81
C VAL A 186 -1.17 -15.57 -13.51
N ASP A 187 -1.03 -15.49 -14.83
CA ASP A 187 -0.27 -16.48 -15.61
C ASP A 187 1.22 -16.47 -15.25
N TYR A 188 1.78 -15.33 -14.84
CA TYR A 188 3.15 -15.25 -14.36
C TYR A 188 3.38 -15.96 -13.02
N HIS A 189 2.38 -15.97 -12.13
CA HIS A 189 2.50 -16.50 -10.75
C HIS A 189 1.89 -17.90 -10.55
N LYS A 190 1.47 -18.55 -11.63
CA LYS A 190 0.96 -19.93 -11.59
C LYS A 190 2.05 -20.96 -11.32
#